data_AF-A0A955XHM8-F1
#
_entry.id   AF-A0A955XHM8-F1
#
_cell.length_a   1.000
_cell.length_b   1.000
_cell.length_c   1.000
_cell.angle_alpha   90.00
_cell.angle_beta   90.00
_cell.angle_gamma   90.00
#
_symmetry.space_group_name_H-M   'P 1'
#
loop_
_entity.id
_entity.type
_entity.pdbx_description
1 polymer ?
#
loop_
_entity_poly.entity_id
_entity_poly.type
_entity_poly.pdbx_seq_one_letter_code
_entity_poly.pdbx_strand_id
1 'polypeptide(L)'
;QEHVELRFMAIGDSREVTKASSVGTPVIIETEPPGLLVMFDRKVLGKTPFQAELPLELEDSVVVELTSPYFDRYLGEVKRGPAGDYTIRVDLKRRER
;
A
#
# COMPACT_ATOMS: atom_id res chain seq x y z
N GLN A 1 4.79 2.77 -17.82
CA GLN A 1 5.77 2.75 -16.71
C GLN A 1 5.29 1.71 -15.69
N GLU A 2 6.20 0.98 -15.07
CA GLU A 2 5.86 -0.01 -14.04
C GLU A 2 5.26 0.67 -12.82
N HIS A 3 4.18 0.10 -12.29
CA HIS A 3 3.38 0.65 -11.20
C HIS A 3 2.81 -0.45 -10.32
N VAL A 4 2.45 -0.06 -9.09
CA VAL A 4 1.70 -0.85 -8.13
C VAL A 4 0.48 -0.04 -7.67
N GLU A 5 -0.67 -0.69 -7.63
CA GLU A 5 -1.88 -0.15 -7.02
C GLU A 5 -1.99 -0.66 -5.59
N LEU A 6 -2.01 0.27 -4.65
CA LEU A 6 -2.11 0.05 -3.22
C LEU A 6 -3.58 0.03 -2.79
N ARG A 7 -3.95 -1.02 -2.04
CA ARG A 7 -5.24 -1.13 -1.36
C ARG A 7 -5.05 -1.59 0.08
N PHE A 8 -5.95 -1.14 0.93
CA PHE A 8 -6.04 -1.55 2.34
C PHE A 8 -7.35 -2.28 2.56
N MET A 9 -7.31 -3.40 3.25
CA MET A 9 -8.48 -4.21 3.64
C MET A 9 -8.48 -4.38 5.15
N ALA A 10 -9.67 -4.47 5.74
CA ALA A 10 -9.82 -4.80 7.15
C ALA A 10 -9.39 -6.25 7.43
N ILE A 11 -8.94 -6.55 8.64
CA ILE A 11 -8.59 -7.93 9.01
C ILE A 11 -9.86 -8.76 9.14
N GLY A 12 -9.88 -9.94 8.53
CA GLY A 12 -11.00 -10.88 8.61
C GLY A 12 -12.24 -10.46 7.80
N ASP A 13 -12.19 -9.31 7.12
CA ASP A 13 -13.21 -8.85 6.18
C ASP A 13 -12.54 -8.56 4.82
N SER A 14 -13.11 -9.06 3.74
CA SER A 14 -12.62 -8.79 2.38
C SER A 14 -12.95 -7.37 1.90
N ARG A 15 -13.55 -6.53 2.75
CA ARG A 15 -13.88 -5.14 2.43
C ARG A 15 -12.65 -4.26 2.43
N GLU A 16 -12.52 -3.50 1.34
CA GLU A 16 -11.55 -2.42 1.22
C GLU A 16 -11.90 -1.29 2.21
N VAL A 17 -10.87 -0.72 2.84
CA VAL A 17 -11.01 0.42 3.74
C VAL A 17 -11.17 1.68 2.90
N THR A 18 -12.40 2.19 2.83
CA THR A 18 -12.73 3.42 2.10
C THR A 18 -13.06 4.60 3.01
N LYS A 19 -12.85 4.46 4.33
CA LYS A 19 -13.21 5.49 5.31
C LYS A 19 -12.28 6.70 5.16
N ALA A 20 -12.80 7.75 4.52
CA ALA A 20 -12.07 9.00 4.37
C ALA A 20 -11.85 9.66 5.73
N SER A 21 -10.61 10.07 6.00
CA SER A 21 -10.23 10.79 7.22
C SER A 21 -9.79 12.21 6.90
N SER A 22 -10.11 13.16 7.77
CA SER A 22 -9.56 14.53 7.74
C SER A 22 -8.13 14.60 8.28
N VAL A 23 -7.71 13.57 9.02
CA VAL A 23 -6.33 13.39 9.51
C VAL A 23 -5.68 12.32 8.64
N GLY A 24 -4.59 12.67 7.96
CA GLY A 24 -3.89 11.74 7.09
C GLY A 24 -3.20 10.62 7.89
N THR A 25 -3.26 9.40 7.37
CA THR A 25 -2.55 8.24 7.91
C THR A 25 -1.17 8.15 7.26
N PRO A 26 -0.05 8.23 8.01
CA PRO A 26 1.28 8.12 7.45
C PRO A 26 1.54 6.70 6.94
N VAL A 27 1.94 6.59 5.67
CA VAL A 27 2.28 5.31 5.02
C VAL A 27 3.63 5.44 4.36
N ILE A 28 4.48 4.42 4.58
CA ILE A 28 5.81 4.27 3.97
C ILE A 28 5.78 3.01 3.11
N ILE A 29 6.22 3.11 1.86
CA ILE A 29 6.20 2.02 0.89
C ILE A 29 7.57 1.88 0.26
N GLU A 30 8.20 0.74 0.47
CA GLU A 30 9.47 0.35 -0.12
C GLU A 30 9.26 -0.96 -0.88
N THR A 31 9.72 -1.00 -2.13
CA THR A 31 9.64 -2.20 -2.97
C THR A 31 10.99 -2.54 -3.57
N GLU A 32 11.21 -3.82 -3.80
CA GLU A 32 12.24 -4.31 -4.72
C GLU A 32 11.52 -4.92 -5.94
N PRO A 33 11.74 -4.44 -7.18
CA PRO A 33 12.63 -3.33 -7.53
C PRO A 33 12.12 -1.95 -7.07
N PRO A 34 13.02 -0.97 -6.86
CA PRO A 34 12.64 0.41 -6.56
C PRO A 34 12.19 1.16 -7.83
N GLY A 35 11.63 2.36 -7.65
CA GLY A 35 11.25 3.27 -8.74
C GLY A 35 9.88 2.99 -9.37
N LEU A 36 9.07 2.13 -8.76
CA LEU A 36 7.72 1.80 -9.21
C LEU A 36 6.76 2.93 -8.88
N LEU A 37 5.87 3.29 -9.81
CA LEU A 37 4.82 4.26 -9.49
C LEU A 37 3.87 3.68 -8.45
N VAL A 38 3.61 4.42 -7.37
CA VAL A 38 2.59 4.07 -6.39
C VAL A 38 1.28 4.73 -6.80
N MET A 39 0.24 3.93 -6.91
CA MET A 39 -1.13 4.38 -7.17
C MET A 39 -2.02 4.08 -5.97
N PHE A 40 -2.87 5.03 -5.61
CA PHE A 40 -3.89 4.89 -4.57
C PHE A 40 -5.18 5.57 -5.02
N ASP A 41 -6.33 4.91 -4.88
CA ASP A 41 -7.62 5.37 -5.41
C ASP A 41 -7.51 5.90 -6.86
N ARG A 42 -6.86 5.10 -7.72
CA ARG A 42 -6.60 5.41 -9.14
C ARG A 42 -5.79 6.68 -9.41
N LYS A 43 -5.20 7.31 -8.39
CA LYS A 43 -4.30 8.47 -8.52
C LYS A 43 -2.85 8.05 -8.32
N VAL A 44 -1.95 8.60 -9.13
CA VAL A 44 -0.51 8.44 -8.93
C VAL A 44 -0.07 9.32 -7.75
N LEU A 45 0.51 8.71 -6.73
CA LEU A 45 1.00 9.41 -5.55
C LEU A 45 2.50 9.75 -5.65
N GLY A 46 3.30 8.87 -6.27
CA GLY A 46 4.75 9.02 -6.34
C GLY A 46 5.44 7.77 -6.87
N LYS A 47 6.72 7.58 -6.51
CA LYS A 47 7.53 6.40 -6.85
C LYS A 47 8.13 5.78 -5.58
N THR A 48 8.27 4.46 -5.53
CA THR A 48 8.98 3.78 -4.43
C THR A 48 10.49 4.08 -4.47
N PRO A 49 11.17 4.23 -3.31
CA PRO A 49 10.60 4.35 -1.97
C PRO A 49 9.74 5.61 -1.82
N PHE A 50 8.58 5.48 -1.18
CA PHE A 50 7.58 6.53 -1.10
C PHE A 50 7.07 6.71 0.34
N GLN A 51 6.84 7.94 0.76
CA GLN A 51 6.19 8.27 2.03
C GLN A 51 5.11 9.34 1.80
N ALA A 52 3.91 9.12 2.31
CA ALA A 52 2.84 10.11 2.29
C ALA A 52 1.82 9.89 3.39
N GLU A 53 1.02 10.91 3.63
CA GLU A 53 -0.20 10.81 4.41
C GLU A 53 -1.38 10.49 3.48
N LEU A 54 -2.03 9.35 3.69
CA LEU A 54 -3.21 8.97 2.94
C LEU A 54 -4.49 9.42 3.66
N PRO A 55 -5.52 9.88 2.95
CA PRO A 55 -6.76 10.40 3.55
C PRO A 55 -7.67 9.25 4.02
N LEU A 56 -7.15 8.33 4.82
CA LEU A 56 -7.80 7.11 5.29
C LEU A 56 -7.72 7.01 6.80
N GLU A 57 -8.68 6.35 7.41
CA GLU A 57 -8.60 5.90 8.80
C GLU A 57 -8.39 4.38 8.80
N LEU A 58 -7.21 3.96 9.26
CA LEU A 58 -6.83 2.54 9.34
C LEU A 58 -6.88 2.07 10.80
N GLU A 59 -7.36 0.85 11.02
CA GLU A 59 -7.26 0.15 12.31
C GLU A 59 -5.80 -0.23 12.62
N ASP A 60 -5.50 -0.54 13.88
CA ASP A 60 -4.14 -0.87 14.35
C ASP A 60 -3.44 -1.98 13.54
N SER A 61 -4.22 -2.82 12.84
CA SER A 61 -3.69 -3.70 11.83
C SER A 61 -4.64 -3.84 10.64
N VAL A 62 -4.05 -3.92 9.45
CA VAL A 62 -4.76 -3.95 8.17
C VAL A 62 -4.07 -4.92 7.22
N VAL A 63 -4.81 -5.46 6.27
CA VAL A 63 -4.22 -6.22 5.16
C VAL A 63 -3.93 -5.26 4.01
N VAL A 64 -2.69 -5.26 3.54
CA VAL A 64 -2.24 -4.50 2.38
C VAL A 64 -2.21 -5.39 1.16
N GLU A 65 -2.83 -4.93 0.08
CA GLU A 65 -2.73 -5.54 -1.24
C GLU A 65 -1.95 -4.61 -2.17
N LEU A 66 -0.94 -5.15 -2.86
CA LEU A 66 -0.30 -4.49 -3.99
C LEU A 66 -0.63 -5.29 -5.25
N THR A 67 -1.27 -4.65 -6.22
CA THR A 67 -1.56 -5.25 -7.52
C THR A 67 -0.78 -4.55 -8.63
N SER A 68 -0.41 -5.31 -9.66
CA SER A 68 0.30 -4.79 -10.82
C SER A 68 0.05 -5.70 -12.03
N PRO A 69 0.07 -5.14 -13.26
CA PRO A 69 0.15 -5.95 -14.47
C PRO A 69 1.56 -6.54 -14.71
N TYR A 70 2.59 -6.07 -14.00
CA TYR A 70 3.99 -6.47 -14.22
C TYR A 70 4.54 -7.42 -13.15
N PHE A 71 3.94 -7.41 -11.97
CA PHE A 71 4.36 -8.17 -10.80
C PHE A 71 3.24 -9.08 -10.29
N ASP A 72 3.61 -10.11 -9.55
CA ASP A 72 2.65 -10.92 -8.82
C ASP A 72 1.93 -10.08 -7.76
N ARG A 73 0.67 -10.45 -7.51
CA ARG A 73 -0.12 -9.80 -6.46
C ARG A 73 0.54 -10.08 -5.12
N TYR A 74 0.77 -9.03 -4.34
CA TYR A 74 1.16 -9.15 -2.95
C TYR A 74 -0.06 -8.95 -2.04
N LEU A 75 -0.10 -9.72 -0.96
CA LEU A 75 -1.09 -9.61 0.11
C LEU A 75 -0.39 -9.86 1.45
N GLY A 76 -0.47 -8.92 2.39
CA GLY A 76 0.16 -9.09 3.70
C GLY A 76 -0.41 -8.19 4.78
N GLU A 77 -0.42 -8.68 6.02
CA GLU A 77 -0.82 -7.90 7.19
C GLU A 77 0.27 -6.88 7.57
N VAL A 78 -0.14 -5.64 7.82
CA VAL A 78 0.71 -4.57 8.33
C VAL A 78 0.12 -4.06 9.64
N LYS A 79 0.98 -3.91 10.63
CA LYS A 79 0.64 -3.34 11.93
C LYS A 79 1.09 -1.90 12.00
N ARG A 80 0.31 -1.08 12.70
CA ARG A 80 0.65 0.31 12.98
C ARG A 80 1.91 0.36 13.84
N GLY A 81 2.89 1.12 13.37
CA GLY A 81 4.12 1.40 14.10
C GLY A 81 3.89 2.29 15.33
N PRO A 82 4.86 2.37 16.24
CA PRO A 82 4.76 3.21 17.44
C PRO A 82 4.66 4.71 17.14
N ALA A 83 5.15 5.16 15.97
CA ALA A 83 4.98 6.53 15.50
C ALA A 83 3.64 6.77 14.79
N GLY A 84 2.78 5.73 14.74
CA GLY A 84 1.47 5.79 14.10
C GLY A 84 1.48 5.55 12.60
N ASP A 85 2.63 5.22 12.00
CA ASP A 85 2.83 4.95 10.58
C ASP A 85 2.59 3.49 10.20
N TYR A 86 2.31 3.24 8.92
CA TYR A 86 2.25 1.89 8.34
C TYR A 86 3.41 1.73 7.36
N THR A 87 4.38 0.88 7.71
CA THR A 87 5.54 0.60 6.87
C THR A 87 5.33 -0.69 6.08
N ILE A 88 5.28 -0.58 4.76
CA ILE A 88 5.12 -1.67 3.79
C ILE A 88 6.47 -1.90 3.10
N ARG A 89 7.07 -3.08 3.29
CA ARG A 89 8.32 -3.51 2.63
C ARG A 89 8.10 -4.81 1.89
N VAL A 90 8.26 -4.80 0.57
CA VAL A 90 7.91 -5.96 -0.27
C VAL A 90 8.94 -6.20 -1.37
N ASP A 91 9.40 -7.44 -1.50
CA ASP A 91 10.11 -7.93 -2.68
C ASP A 91 9.08 -8.46 -3.69
N LEU A 92 8.88 -7.71 -4.78
CA LEU A 92 7.88 -8.00 -5.80
C LEU A 92 8.48 -8.91 -6.87
N LYS A 93 7.89 -10.09 -7.02
CA LYS A 93 8.26 -11.02 -8.09
C LYS A 93 7.62 -10.57 -9.40
N ARG A 94 8.43 -10.49 -10.46
CA ARG A 94 7.92 -10.22 -11.81
C ARG A 94 7.02 -11.37 -12.22
N ARG A 95 5.86 -11.03 -12.78
CA ARG A 95 4.95 -12.03 -13.34
C ARG A 95 5.59 -12.62 -14.59
N GLU A 96 5.74 -13.93 -14.63
CA GLU A 96 6.13 -14.63 -15.86
C GLU A 96 4.98 -14.52 -16.87
N ARG A 97 5.31 -14.10 -18.10
CA ARG A 97 4.32 -13.97 -19.18
C ARG A 97 4.11 -15.29 -19.90
#